data_AF-A0A8S3IG98-F1
#
_entry.id   AF-A0A8S3IG98-F1
#
_cell.length_a   1.000
_cell.length_b   1.000
_cell.length_c   1.000
_cell.angle_alpha   90.00
_cell.angle_beta   90.00
_cell.angle_gamma   90.00
#
_symmetry.space_group_name_H-M   'P 1'
#
loop_
_entity.id
_entity.type
_entity.pdbx_description
1 polymer ?
#
loop_
_entity_poly.entity_id
_entity_poly.type
_entity_poly.pdbx_seq_one_letter_code
_entity_poly.pdbx_strand_id
1 'polypeptide(L)'
;IDCAITWTGALRSTDVANGVNQSTYVVSVTVEDFVNASSTIPLSSVPHQLLVQVSYQSANACASRPTINNFLLRNQACFAWSVGSTLVLTFYGYILPYCYDNYNHSIVAFVSSTPLNVQKGSIYLASNYSWAATISWTPTSDQVGLVPICAAAVDDYGQASDQNCVMIAVGATGFSILTPTFVQGTASPLGTIMSTQTRFSIE
;
A
#
# COMPACT_ATOMS: atom_id res chain seq x y z
N ILE A 1 6.06 14.64 15.52
CA ILE A 1 4.88 14.72 14.62
C ILE A 1 4.36 13.32 14.64
N ASP A 2 3.32 13.13 15.42
CA ASP A 2 2.85 11.80 15.78
C ASP A 2 1.40 11.71 15.27
N CYS A 3 1.12 10.71 14.42
CA CYS A 3 -0.17 10.61 13.73
C CYS A 3 -1.02 9.50 14.37
N ALA A 4 -2.34 9.72 14.46
CA ALA A 4 -3.32 8.68 14.76
C ALA A 4 -4.30 8.53 13.59
N ILE A 5 -4.74 7.29 13.34
CA ILE A 5 -5.75 6.96 12.34
C ILE A 5 -6.97 6.41 13.07
N THR A 6 -8.14 6.97 12.82
CA THR A 6 -9.42 6.48 13.35
C THR A 6 -10.32 5.98 12.22
N TRP A 7 -10.97 4.83 12.44
CA TRP A 7 -11.85 4.18 11.46
C TRP A 7 -13.27 4.11 12.01
N THR A 8 -14.26 4.42 11.17
CA THR A 8 -15.68 4.24 11.52
C THR A 8 -16.32 3.21 10.58
N GLY A 9 -17.11 2.30 11.14
CA GLY A 9 -17.60 1.07 10.51
C GLY A 9 -18.45 1.28 9.26
N ALA A 10 -18.35 0.30 8.35
CA ALA A 10 -18.93 0.33 7.02
C ALA A 10 -20.41 -0.05 6.96
N LEU A 11 -21.19 0.66 6.15
CA LEU A 11 -22.52 0.23 5.73
C LEU A 11 -22.37 -0.70 4.52
N ARG A 12 -22.94 -1.92 4.63
CA ARG A 12 -22.96 -2.92 3.56
C ARG A 12 -24.12 -2.63 2.62
N SER A 13 -23.85 -2.45 1.34
CA SER A 13 -24.87 -2.50 0.28
C SER A 13 -24.60 -3.72 -0.59
N THR A 14 -25.57 -4.63 -0.68
CA THR A 14 -25.53 -5.79 -1.58
C THR A 14 -26.22 -5.42 -2.88
N ASP A 15 -25.46 -5.37 -3.97
CA ASP A 15 -26.02 -5.32 -5.32
C ASP A 15 -25.97 -6.74 -5.91
N VAL A 16 -27.15 -7.36 -6.05
CA VAL A 16 -27.31 -8.74 -6.55
C VAL A 16 -27.63 -8.74 -8.06
N ALA A 17 -27.41 -7.63 -8.77
CA ALA A 17 -28.00 -7.46 -10.10
C ALA A 17 -27.46 -8.37 -11.22
N ASN A 18 -26.37 -9.14 -11.05
CA ASN A 18 -25.76 -9.87 -12.19
C ASN A 18 -25.18 -11.26 -11.87
N GLY A 19 -25.59 -11.92 -10.79
CA GLY A 19 -25.09 -13.28 -10.47
C GLY A 19 -23.61 -13.33 -10.05
N VAL A 20 -22.97 -12.18 -9.82
CA VAL A 20 -21.64 -12.07 -9.20
C VAL A 20 -21.86 -11.75 -7.72
N ASN A 21 -21.28 -12.55 -6.83
CA ASN A 21 -21.29 -12.27 -5.38
C ASN A 21 -20.35 -11.07 -5.12
N GLN A 22 -20.86 -9.85 -5.35
CA GLN A 22 -20.16 -8.60 -5.05
C GLN A 22 -20.77 -7.94 -3.81
N SER A 23 -19.94 -7.37 -2.97
CA SER A 23 -20.34 -6.56 -1.81
C SER A 23 -19.58 -5.26 -1.84
N THR A 24 -20.28 -4.14 -1.80
CA THR A 24 -19.66 -2.81 -1.73
C THR A 24 -19.81 -2.28 -0.31
N TYR A 25 -18.70 -1.80 0.23
CA TYR A 25 -18.59 -1.23 1.57
C TYR A 25 -18.22 0.25 1.43
N VAL A 26 -18.94 1.11 2.13
CA VAL A 26 -18.53 2.52 2.30
C VAL A 26 -17.69 2.60 3.56
N VAL A 27 -16.45 3.05 3.45
CA VAL A 27 -15.53 3.21 4.58
C VAL A 27 -15.20 4.68 4.73
N SER A 28 -15.20 5.20 5.97
CA SER A 28 -14.70 6.53 6.29
C SER A 28 -13.48 6.42 7.21
N VAL A 29 -12.41 7.12 6.86
CA VAL A 29 -11.14 7.18 7.59
C VAL A 29 -10.84 8.63 7.90
N THR A 30 -10.47 8.93 9.14
CA THR A 30 -9.97 10.25 9.51
C THR A 30 -8.51 10.12 9.90
N VAL A 31 -7.65 10.92 9.27
CA VAL A 31 -6.23 11.01 9.61
C VAL A 31 -6.03 12.25 10.47
N GLU A 32 -5.44 12.05 11.64
CA GLU A 32 -5.25 13.10 12.64
C GLU A 32 -3.77 13.26 13.00
N ASP A 33 -3.30 14.51 13.08
CA ASP A 33 -1.92 14.87 13.45
C ASP A 33 -1.89 15.46 14.86
N PHE A 34 -0.90 15.09 15.66
CA PHE A 34 -0.75 15.53 17.05
C PHE A 34 0.64 16.11 17.32
N VAL A 35 0.70 17.05 18.26
CA VAL A 35 1.95 17.65 18.74
C VAL A 35 2.92 16.58 19.27
N ASN A 36 2.39 15.60 20.00
CA ASN A 36 3.14 14.49 20.58
C ASN A 36 2.21 13.31 20.96
N ALA A 37 2.82 12.17 21.29
CA ALA A 37 2.17 10.91 21.64
C ALA A 37 1.24 10.92 22.86
N SER A 38 1.26 11.98 23.67
CA SER A 38 0.37 12.18 24.81
C SER A 38 -0.76 13.19 24.55
N SER A 39 -0.76 13.82 23.38
CA SER A 39 -1.77 14.82 23.05
C SER A 39 -3.12 14.15 22.81
N THR A 40 -4.18 14.75 23.34
CA THR A 40 -5.56 14.31 23.13
C THR A 40 -6.32 15.20 22.14
N ILE A 41 -5.69 16.30 21.69
CA ILE A 41 -6.26 17.25 20.74
C ILE A 41 -5.41 17.22 19.45
N PRO A 42 -6.02 16.95 18.28
CA PRO A 42 -5.31 16.97 17.02
C PRO A 42 -5.03 18.40 16.55
N LEU A 43 -3.84 18.61 15.98
CA LEU A 43 -3.45 19.82 15.26
C LEU A 43 -4.17 19.94 13.91
N SER A 44 -4.40 18.80 13.25
CA SER A 44 -5.14 18.72 12.00
C SER A 44 -5.93 17.41 11.92
N SER A 45 -7.03 17.43 11.18
CA SER A 45 -7.92 16.28 10.99
C SER A 45 -8.44 16.30 9.55
N VAL A 46 -8.19 15.23 8.80
CA VAL A 46 -8.55 15.12 7.37
C VAL A 46 -9.43 13.87 7.17
N PRO A 47 -10.73 14.05 6.90
CA PRO A 47 -11.63 12.94 6.62
C PRO A 47 -11.54 12.48 5.16
N HIS A 48 -11.51 11.17 4.96
CA HIS A 48 -11.55 10.49 3.67
C HIS A 48 -12.71 9.49 3.64
N GLN A 49 -13.41 9.43 2.50
CA GLN A 49 -14.42 8.42 2.22
C GLN A 49 -13.97 7.59 1.03
N LEU A 50 -14.10 6.27 1.15
CA LEU A 50 -13.70 5.32 0.12
C LEU A 50 -14.75 4.22 -0.05
N LEU A 51 -14.91 3.81 -1.30
CA LEU A 51 -15.74 2.67 -1.68
C LEU A 51 -14.83 1.45 -1.83
N VAL A 52 -15.12 0.39 -1.09
CA VAL A 52 -14.43 -0.89 -1.19
C VAL A 52 -15.37 -1.88 -1.86
N GLN A 53 -15.02 -2.33 -3.05
CA GLN A 53 -15.76 -3.37 -3.74
C GLN A 53 -15.07 -4.71 -3.51
N VAL A 54 -15.79 -5.66 -2.92
CA VAL A 54 -15.35 -7.05 -2.71
C VAL A 54 -16.08 -7.92 -3.70
N SER A 55 -15.37 -8.47 -4.68
CA SER A 55 -15.91 -9.41 -5.64
C SER A 55 -15.40 -10.83 -5.35
N TYR A 56 -16.33 -11.77 -5.19
CA TYR A 56 -16.00 -13.18 -5.22
C TYR A 56 -16.01 -13.68 -6.66
N GLN A 57 -14.84 -14.04 -7.20
CA GLN A 57 -14.72 -14.78 -8.46
C GLN A 57 -14.56 -16.27 -8.14
N SER A 58 -15.37 -17.12 -8.78
CA SER A 58 -15.30 -18.57 -8.61
C SER A 58 -13.99 -19.14 -9.20
N ALA A 59 -13.10 -19.56 -8.30
CA ALA A 59 -12.07 -20.60 -8.39
C ALA A 59 -11.54 -21.03 -9.77
N ASN A 60 -10.80 -20.15 -10.46
CA ASN A 60 -9.54 -20.59 -11.09
C ASN A 60 -8.42 -20.16 -10.13
N ALA A 61 -7.43 -21.03 -9.88
CA ALA A 61 -6.24 -20.64 -9.12
C ALA A 61 -5.58 -19.37 -9.70
N CYS A 62 -5.70 -19.15 -11.02
CA CYS A 62 -5.18 -17.98 -11.72
C CYS A 62 -6.07 -16.74 -11.69
N ALA A 63 -7.23 -16.80 -11.05
CA ALA A 63 -8.02 -15.63 -10.71
C ALA A 63 -7.55 -14.97 -9.39
N SER A 64 -6.58 -15.56 -8.69
CA SER A 64 -5.99 -14.97 -7.50
C SER A 64 -5.23 -13.69 -7.85
N ARG A 65 -5.45 -12.62 -7.08
CA ARG A 65 -4.69 -11.37 -7.20
C ARG A 65 -3.18 -11.64 -7.11
N PRO A 66 -2.34 -10.91 -7.84
CA PRO A 66 -0.90 -11.04 -7.73
C PRO A 66 -0.44 -10.62 -6.32
N THR A 67 0.74 -11.07 -5.93
CA THR A 67 1.38 -10.61 -4.69
C THR A 67 2.51 -9.66 -5.03
N ILE A 68 2.73 -8.67 -4.18
CA ILE A 68 3.89 -7.79 -4.29
C ILE A 68 4.74 -7.98 -3.04
N ASN A 69 6.00 -8.36 -3.23
CA ASN A 69 6.97 -8.31 -2.14
C ASN A 69 7.95 -7.23 -2.48
N ASN A 70 7.97 -6.17 -1.67
CA ASN A 70 9.00 -5.16 -1.73
C ASN A 70 9.38 -4.58 -0.41
N PHE A 71 10.57 -4.02 -0.46
CA PHE A 71 11.41 -3.62 0.65
C PHE A 71 11.86 -4.87 1.40
N LEU A 72 13.17 -5.12 1.47
CA LEU A 72 13.75 -6.11 2.41
C LEU A 72 13.30 -5.84 3.87
N LEU A 73 12.60 -4.73 4.13
CA LEU A 73 12.28 -4.14 5.41
C LEU A 73 10.87 -3.52 5.32
N ARG A 74 9.83 -4.31 5.64
CA ARG A 74 8.40 -3.92 5.60
C ARG A 74 8.03 -2.87 6.65
N ASN A 75 7.03 -2.02 6.33
CA ASN A 75 5.98 -1.37 7.16
C ASN A 75 6.31 -0.82 8.58
N GLN A 76 7.57 -0.81 9.01
CA GLN A 76 7.98 -0.40 10.37
C GLN A 76 9.30 0.38 10.37
N ALA A 77 9.87 0.64 9.19
CA ALA A 77 11.14 1.32 9.06
C ALA A 77 10.98 2.59 8.23
N CYS A 78 11.33 3.74 8.82
CA CYS A 78 11.61 4.96 8.08
C CYS A 78 13.08 4.96 7.63
N PHE A 79 13.34 5.20 6.35
CA PHE A 79 14.69 5.25 5.81
C PHE A 79 15.16 6.69 5.68
N ALA A 80 16.19 7.05 6.43
CA ALA A 80 16.87 8.31 6.23
C ALA A 80 17.51 8.37 4.83
N TRP A 81 17.28 9.48 4.13
CA TRP A 81 17.89 9.73 2.83
C TRP A 81 18.31 11.18 2.65
N SER A 82 19.45 11.39 2.00
CA SER A 82 20.01 12.73 1.80
C SER A 82 19.38 13.43 0.61
N VAL A 83 19.16 14.73 0.74
CA VAL A 83 18.83 15.63 -0.38
C VAL A 83 19.96 15.56 -1.42
N GLY A 84 19.59 15.51 -2.70
CA GLY A 84 20.54 15.45 -3.82
C GLY A 84 21.15 14.07 -4.10
N SER A 85 20.92 13.07 -3.24
CA SER A 85 21.35 11.70 -3.46
C SER A 85 20.27 10.87 -4.15
N THR A 86 20.62 10.11 -5.18
CA THR A 86 19.65 9.28 -5.91
C THR A 86 19.33 7.99 -5.17
N LEU A 87 18.08 7.84 -4.75
CA LEU A 87 17.50 6.60 -4.25
C LEU A 87 17.02 5.74 -5.41
N VAL A 88 17.36 4.45 -5.40
CA VAL A 88 16.80 3.46 -6.33
C VAL A 88 16.08 2.38 -5.53
N LEU A 89 14.79 2.20 -5.82
CA LEU A 89 13.94 1.17 -5.24
C LEU A 89 13.53 0.19 -6.35
N THR A 90 13.57 -1.10 -6.05
CA THR A 90 13.10 -2.14 -6.97
C THR A 90 11.84 -2.76 -6.42
N PHE A 91 10.85 -2.93 -7.29
CA PHE A 91 9.61 -3.62 -7.00
C PHE A 91 9.60 -5.02 -7.58
N TYR A 92 9.25 -6.07 -6.84
CA TYR A 92 8.95 -7.42 -7.30
C TYR A 92 7.47 -7.77 -7.13
N GLY A 93 6.84 -8.18 -8.22
CA GLY A 93 5.50 -8.74 -8.29
C GLY A 93 5.58 -10.22 -8.63
N TYR A 94 4.66 -11.01 -8.10
CA TYR A 94 4.64 -12.47 -8.24
C TYR A 94 3.23 -12.95 -8.54
N ILE A 95 3.15 -13.94 -9.43
CA ILE A 95 1.95 -14.73 -9.67
C ILE A 95 2.19 -16.18 -9.27
N LEU A 96 1.14 -17.00 -9.22
CA LEU A 96 1.29 -18.43 -8.97
C LEU A 96 2.05 -19.11 -10.12
N PRO A 97 3.07 -19.94 -9.85
CA PRO A 97 3.84 -20.63 -10.89
C PRO A 97 2.97 -21.43 -11.87
N TYR A 98 1.96 -22.12 -11.35
CA TYR A 98 0.98 -22.86 -12.17
C TYR A 98 0.33 -21.98 -13.25
N CYS A 99 0.09 -20.70 -12.94
CA CYS A 99 -0.56 -19.76 -13.85
C CYS A 99 0.39 -19.23 -14.91
N TYR A 100 1.65 -19.01 -14.55
CA TYR A 100 2.69 -18.69 -15.51
C TYR A 100 2.87 -19.82 -16.53
N ASP A 101 3.09 -21.05 -16.04
CA ASP A 101 3.49 -22.17 -16.89
C ASP A 101 2.37 -22.66 -17.84
N ASN A 102 1.10 -22.58 -17.41
CA ASN A 102 -0.03 -23.16 -18.16
C ASN A 102 -0.87 -22.13 -18.91
N TYR A 103 -0.84 -20.86 -18.51
CA TYR A 103 -1.71 -19.81 -19.06
C TYR A 103 -0.94 -18.59 -19.55
N ASN A 104 0.40 -18.62 -19.49
CA ASN A 104 1.28 -17.50 -19.83
C ASN A 104 0.89 -16.20 -19.10
N HIS A 105 0.44 -16.35 -17.83
CA HIS A 105 0.05 -15.21 -17.02
C HIS A 105 1.22 -14.28 -16.75
N SER A 106 0.94 -12.98 -16.67
CA SER A 106 1.98 -11.99 -16.49
C SER A 106 1.56 -10.78 -15.66
N ILE A 107 2.54 -10.16 -15.00
CA ILE A 107 2.40 -8.80 -14.48
C ILE A 107 2.64 -7.82 -15.62
N VAL A 108 1.66 -6.97 -15.87
CA VAL A 108 1.68 -6.01 -16.99
C VAL A 108 1.94 -4.58 -16.52
N ALA A 109 1.68 -4.28 -15.24
CA ALA A 109 1.91 -2.95 -14.69
C ALA A 109 2.35 -2.99 -13.21
N PHE A 110 3.10 -1.97 -12.80
CA PHE A 110 3.23 -1.57 -11.41
C PHE A 110 2.61 -0.18 -11.26
N VAL A 111 1.48 -0.11 -10.58
CA VAL A 111 0.87 1.17 -10.22
C VAL A 111 1.53 1.69 -8.95
N SER A 112 1.89 2.96 -8.93
CA SER A 112 2.63 3.53 -7.79
C SER A 112 2.22 4.96 -7.46
N SER A 113 2.17 5.22 -6.15
CA SER A 113 2.03 6.57 -5.56
C SER A 113 3.41 7.01 -5.11
N THR A 114 3.90 8.11 -5.69
CA THR A 114 5.28 8.54 -5.57
C THR A 114 5.36 10.06 -5.45
N PRO A 115 6.43 10.63 -4.86
CA PRO A 115 6.67 12.06 -4.88
C PRO A 115 6.91 12.58 -6.31
N LEU A 116 6.94 13.91 -6.44
CA LEU A 116 7.28 14.59 -7.69
C LEU A 116 8.70 14.23 -8.17
N ASN A 117 8.89 14.27 -9.49
CA ASN A 117 10.16 14.02 -10.19
C ASN A 117 10.74 12.61 -10.02
N VAL A 118 9.86 11.64 -9.82
CA VAL A 118 10.23 10.22 -9.80
C VAL A 118 10.30 9.66 -11.21
N GLN A 119 11.38 8.95 -11.51
CA GLN A 119 11.54 8.21 -12.75
C GLN A 119 11.17 6.74 -12.53
N LYS A 120 10.21 6.25 -13.33
CA LYS A 120 9.79 4.84 -13.33
C LYS A 120 10.51 4.11 -14.46
N GLY A 121 11.19 3.02 -14.13
CA GLY A 121 11.79 2.11 -15.10
C GLY A 121 10.74 1.21 -15.75
N SER A 122 11.11 0.61 -16.89
CA SER A 122 10.30 -0.40 -17.56
C SER A 122 10.17 -1.66 -16.72
N ILE A 123 9.07 -2.38 -16.93
CA ILE A 123 8.85 -3.69 -16.33
C ILE A 123 9.68 -4.73 -17.06
N TYR A 124 10.28 -5.64 -16.31
CA TYR A 124 11.03 -6.77 -16.84
C TYR A 124 10.75 -8.04 -16.05
N LEU A 125 10.87 -9.19 -16.71
CA LEU A 125 10.81 -10.49 -16.05
C LEU A 125 12.10 -10.68 -15.23
N ALA A 126 11.99 -10.75 -13.91
CA ALA A 126 13.12 -10.86 -12.99
C ALA A 126 13.51 -12.33 -12.73
N SER A 127 12.52 -13.21 -12.65
CA SER A 127 12.68 -14.66 -12.60
C SER A 127 11.45 -15.32 -13.22
N ASN A 128 11.45 -16.66 -13.30
CA ASN A 128 10.20 -17.39 -13.54
C ASN A 128 9.17 -16.88 -12.52
N TYR A 129 7.93 -16.63 -12.99
CA TYR A 129 6.79 -16.13 -12.20
C TYR A 129 7.02 -14.83 -11.38
N SER A 130 8.09 -14.06 -11.65
CA SER A 130 8.35 -12.77 -10.98
C SER A 130 8.74 -11.67 -11.96
N TRP A 131 8.11 -10.50 -11.81
CA TRP A 131 8.40 -9.30 -12.58
C TRP A 131 8.95 -8.24 -11.66
N ALA A 132 9.79 -7.38 -12.20
CA ALA A 132 10.29 -6.24 -11.48
C ALA A 132 10.22 -4.93 -12.27
N ALA A 133 10.18 -3.83 -11.51
CA ALA A 133 10.30 -2.48 -12.00
C ALA A 133 11.13 -1.66 -11.03
N THR A 134 11.91 -0.71 -11.53
CA THR A 134 12.70 0.19 -10.68
C THR A 134 12.07 1.56 -10.62
N ILE A 135 12.29 2.25 -9.50
CA ILE A 135 11.99 3.65 -9.34
C ILE A 135 13.27 4.34 -8.89
N SER A 136 13.61 5.42 -9.58
CA SER A 136 14.73 6.30 -9.25
C SER A 136 14.20 7.67 -8.82
N TRP A 137 14.71 8.18 -7.70
CA TRP A 137 14.29 9.45 -7.14
C TRP A 137 15.45 10.18 -6.49
N THR A 138 15.60 11.47 -6.82
CA THR A 138 16.58 12.36 -6.21
C THR A 138 15.83 13.49 -5.50
N PRO A 139 15.66 13.43 -4.16
CA PRO A 139 14.91 14.44 -3.44
C PRO A 139 15.59 15.81 -3.50
N THR A 140 14.79 16.87 -3.61
CA THR A 140 15.23 18.26 -3.47
C THR A 140 15.02 18.78 -2.05
N SER A 141 15.55 19.97 -1.75
CA SER A 141 15.37 20.63 -0.44
C SER A 141 13.91 20.83 -0.06
N ASP A 142 13.03 20.98 -1.05
CA ASP A 142 11.60 21.23 -0.84
C ASP A 142 10.83 19.94 -0.52
N GLN A 143 11.51 18.78 -0.60
CA GLN A 143 10.96 17.45 -0.31
C GLN A 143 11.49 16.89 1.03
N VAL A 144 12.11 17.72 1.87
CA VAL A 144 12.55 17.36 3.22
C VAL A 144 11.33 17.00 4.08
N GLY A 145 11.44 15.90 4.82
CA GLY A 145 10.36 15.35 5.63
C GLY A 145 10.07 13.88 5.31
N LEU A 146 8.88 13.43 5.70
CA LEU A 146 8.44 12.05 5.52
C LEU A 146 7.70 11.89 4.18
N VAL A 147 8.24 11.04 3.31
CA VAL A 147 7.73 10.84 1.95
C VAL A 147 7.39 9.35 1.75
N PRO A 148 6.10 9.01 1.59
CA PRO A 148 5.69 7.65 1.24
C PRO A 148 5.97 7.34 -0.23
N ILE A 149 6.47 6.15 -0.50
CA ILE A 149 6.57 5.57 -1.84
C ILE A 149 5.86 4.21 -1.81
N CYS A 150 4.77 4.09 -2.55
CA CYS A 150 3.91 2.92 -2.56
C CYS A 150 3.79 2.31 -3.95
N ALA A 151 3.71 0.98 -4.05
CA ALA A 151 3.47 0.27 -5.31
C ALA A 151 2.52 -0.92 -5.13
N ALA A 152 1.80 -1.26 -6.19
CA ALA A 152 1.04 -2.49 -6.34
C ALA A 152 1.29 -3.08 -7.74
N ALA A 153 1.38 -4.40 -7.83
CA ALA A 153 1.53 -5.13 -9.09
C ALA A 153 0.15 -5.38 -9.71
N VAL A 154 0.02 -5.27 -11.02
CA VAL A 154 -1.23 -5.51 -11.76
C VAL A 154 -0.97 -6.57 -12.82
N ASP A 155 -1.79 -7.61 -12.82
CA ASP A 155 -1.72 -8.67 -13.82
C ASP A 155 -2.46 -8.34 -15.12
N ASP A 156 -2.29 -9.19 -16.12
CA ASP A 156 -2.94 -9.14 -17.43
C ASP A 156 -4.47 -9.34 -17.40
N TYR A 157 -5.05 -9.77 -16.28
CA TYR A 157 -6.50 -9.75 -16.03
C TYR A 157 -6.96 -8.47 -15.31
N GLY A 158 -6.06 -7.53 -15.03
CA GLY A 158 -6.37 -6.27 -14.36
C GLY A 158 -6.52 -6.39 -12.85
N GLN A 159 -6.15 -7.52 -12.25
CA GLN A 159 -6.15 -7.68 -10.80
C GLN A 159 -4.91 -7.03 -10.21
N ALA A 160 -5.11 -6.10 -9.26
CA ALA A 160 -4.03 -5.48 -8.52
C ALA A 160 -3.68 -6.27 -7.27
N SER A 161 -2.41 -6.33 -6.88
CA SER A 161 -1.99 -6.79 -5.55
C SER A 161 -2.45 -5.83 -4.46
N ASP A 162 -2.24 -6.19 -3.20
CA ASP A 162 -2.24 -5.18 -2.14
C ASP A 162 -1.11 -4.16 -2.39
N GLN A 163 -1.29 -2.94 -1.89
CA GLN A 163 -0.28 -1.90 -2.00
C GLN A 163 0.76 -2.07 -0.89
N ASN A 164 2.03 -1.97 -1.25
CA ASN A 164 3.15 -2.03 -0.32
C ASN A 164 3.92 -0.69 -0.36
N CYS A 165 4.21 -0.13 0.81
CA CYS A 165 4.74 1.21 0.99
C CYS A 165 6.05 1.22 1.79
N VAL A 166 6.95 2.14 1.42
CA VAL A 166 8.12 2.52 2.22
C VAL A 166 8.02 4.00 2.58
N MET A 167 8.44 4.33 3.79
CA MET A 167 8.57 5.72 4.24
C MET A 167 10.03 6.15 4.14
N ILE A 168 10.28 7.25 3.41
CA ILE A 168 11.61 7.87 3.30
C ILE A 168 11.62 9.15 4.12
N ALA A 169 12.56 9.26 5.06
CA ALA A 169 12.84 10.47 5.83
C ALA A 169 13.94 11.29 5.14
N VAL A 170 13.52 12.21 4.26
CA VAL A 170 14.43 13.08 3.52
C VAL A 170 15.01 14.14 4.43
N GLY A 171 16.33 14.33 4.37
CA GLY A 171 17.05 15.33 5.18
C GLY A 171 17.51 14.80 6.53
N ALA A 172 17.15 13.56 6.88
CA ALA A 172 17.75 12.87 8.02
C ALA A 172 19.18 12.41 7.64
N THR A 173 20.16 12.73 8.49
CA THR A 173 21.56 12.32 8.30
C THR A 173 21.83 10.98 8.98
N GLY A 174 22.42 10.03 8.24
CA GLY A 174 22.80 8.70 8.74
C GLY A 174 21.79 7.61 8.38
N PHE A 175 22.26 6.41 8.01
CA PHE A 175 21.40 5.28 7.65
C PHE A 175 20.79 4.67 8.93
N SER A 176 19.77 5.30 9.49
CA SER A 176 19.08 4.83 10.69
C SER A 176 17.64 4.51 10.37
N ILE A 177 17.20 3.30 10.75
CA ILE A 177 15.79 2.94 10.78
C ILE A 177 15.14 3.79 11.87
N LEU A 178 14.33 4.78 11.48
CA LEU A 178 13.48 5.46 12.46
C LEU A 178 12.24 4.59 12.67
N THR A 179 12.06 4.09 13.88
CA THR A 179 10.80 3.46 14.30
C THR A 179 9.83 4.58 14.67
N PRO A 180 8.73 4.79 13.93
CA PRO A 180 7.73 5.75 14.35
C PRO A 180 7.16 5.33 15.72
N THR A 181 7.12 6.24 16.67
CA THR A 181 6.38 6.06 17.91
C THR A 181 4.91 6.35 17.65
N PHE A 182 4.07 5.31 17.76
CA PHE A 182 2.62 5.46 17.68
C PHE A 182 2.10 6.26 18.88
N VAL A 183 1.16 7.18 18.63
CA VAL A 183 0.41 7.87 19.69
C VAL A 183 -0.43 6.84 20.44
N GLN A 184 -0.59 7.00 21.75
CA GLN A 184 -1.47 6.15 22.52
C GLN A 184 -2.91 6.23 21.97
N GLY A 185 -3.48 5.09 21.55
CA GLY A 185 -4.80 5.03 20.89
C GLY A 185 -4.78 5.09 19.36
N THR A 186 -3.59 5.01 18.73
CA THR A 186 -3.48 4.81 17.28
C THR A 186 -4.08 3.48 16.89
N ALA A 187 -5.10 3.53 16.04
CA ALA A 187 -5.88 2.38 15.68
C ALA A 187 -5.46 1.86 14.28
N SER A 188 -4.81 0.70 14.20
CA SER A 188 -4.41 0.05 12.95
C SER A 188 -5.40 -1.06 12.57
N PRO A 189 -5.82 -1.16 11.30
CA PRO A 189 -6.64 -2.28 10.87
C PRO A 189 -5.80 -3.58 10.96
N LEU A 190 -6.30 -4.57 11.71
CA LEU A 190 -5.70 -5.89 11.80
C LEU A 190 -6.58 -6.92 11.09
N GLY A 191 -5.95 -7.74 10.23
CA GLY A 191 -6.58 -8.89 9.58
C GLY A 191 -7.21 -8.62 8.22
N THR A 192 -7.54 -9.70 7.53
CA THR A 192 -8.22 -9.69 6.22
C THR A 192 -9.73 -9.52 6.43
N ILE A 193 -10.34 -8.51 5.80
CA ILE A 193 -11.81 -8.35 5.81
C ILE A 193 -12.42 -9.48 4.98
N MET A 194 -13.00 -10.47 5.65
CA MET A 194 -13.75 -11.54 4.98
C MET A 194 -15.16 -11.08 4.61
N SER A 195 -15.72 -11.63 3.53
CA SER A 195 -17.05 -11.28 3.02
C SER A 195 -18.20 -11.50 4.02
N THR A 196 -17.96 -12.31 5.07
CA THR A 196 -18.90 -12.59 6.16
C THR A 196 -18.69 -11.70 7.39
N GLN A 197 -17.66 -10.87 7.40
CA GLN A 197 -17.25 -10.11 8.57
C GLN A 197 -17.93 -8.73 8.56
N THR A 198 -18.83 -8.49 9.52
CA THR A 198 -19.54 -7.21 9.69
C THR A 198 -18.82 -6.24 10.63
N ARG A 199 -17.73 -6.69 11.26
CA ARG A 199 -16.88 -5.90 12.17
C ARG A 199 -15.42 -6.24 11.93
N PHE A 200 -14.64 -5.27 11.48
CA PHE A 200 -13.18 -5.35 11.52
C PHE A 200 -12.70 -4.85 12.89
N SER A 201 -11.72 -5.53 13.47
CA SER A 201 -11.07 -5.09 14.70
C SER A 201 -9.98 -4.08 14.34
N ILE A 202 -9.95 -3.01 15.12
CA ILE A 202 -8.93 -1.97 15.05
C ILE A 202 -8.29 -1.99 16.44
N GLU A 203 -6.97 -2.16 16.51
CA GLU A 203 -6.20 -1.96 17.76
C GLU A 203 -5.46 -0.64 17.71
#